data_AF-A0A7K0BIL5-F1
#
_entry.id   AF-A0A7K0BIL5-F1
#
_cell.length_a   1.000
_cell.length_b   1.000
_cell.length_c   1.000
_cell.angle_alpha   90.00
_cell.angle_beta   90.00
_cell.angle_gamma   90.00
#
_symmetry.space_group_name_H-M   'P 1'
#
loop_
_entity.id
_entity.type
_entity.pdbx_description
1 polymer ?
#
loop_
_entity_poly.entity_id
_entity_poly.type
_entity_poly.pdbx_seq_one_letter_code
_entity_poly.pdbx_strand_id
1 'polypeptide(L)'
;METKEKELLRRLGEETIYTSKGHFKACDLRRQLITYTIWICTLLNIIGIIGINETVDKWLSAVGLFGTIALLLWNEGEGKNYRANHKEIAEKYLALHKEIREYYFLENTTTEEIKKISNKVISLDKSEKPEIPSYARKLAKSAIESKDPETDNWFKS
;
A
#
# COMPACT_ATOMS: atom_id res chain seq x y z
N MET A 1 -11.80 -11.63 30.63
CA MET A 1 -11.02 -12.74 30.06
C MET A 1 -11.55 -12.94 28.65
N GLU A 2 -10.79 -12.57 27.62
CA GLU A 2 -11.23 -12.74 26.22
C GLU A 2 -11.41 -14.23 25.90
N THR A 3 -12.49 -14.57 25.20
CA THR A 3 -12.70 -15.94 24.70
C THR A 3 -11.67 -16.23 23.59
N LYS A 4 -11.27 -17.50 23.42
CA LYS A 4 -10.34 -17.92 22.34
C LYS A 4 -10.77 -17.42 20.96
N GLU A 5 -12.08 -17.30 20.75
CA GLU A 5 -12.73 -16.79 19.55
C GLU A 5 -12.50 -15.29 19.33
N LYS A 6 -12.61 -14.47 20.38
CA LYS A 6 -12.31 -13.03 20.30
C LYS A 6 -10.84 -12.77 20.04
N GLU A 7 -9.95 -13.53 20.67
CA GLU A 7 -8.51 -13.46 20.40
C GLU A 7 -8.17 -13.83 18.94
N LEU A 8 -8.85 -14.82 18.36
CA LEU A 8 -8.70 -15.16 16.95
C LEU A 8 -9.17 -14.02 16.04
N LEU A 9 -10.36 -13.46 16.29
CA LEU A 9 -10.88 -12.33 15.51
C LEU A 9 -9.96 -11.11 15.63
N ARG A 10 -9.41 -10.83 16.81
CA ARG A 10 -8.44 -9.76 17.03
C ARG A 10 -7.21 -9.95 16.14
N ARG A 11 -6.58 -11.13 16.17
CA ARG A 11 -5.41 -11.42 15.32
C ARG A 11 -5.72 -11.32 13.83
N LEU A 12 -6.83 -11.89 13.38
CA LEU A 12 -7.23 -11.81 11.97
C LEU A 12 -7.47 -10.35 11.55
N GLY A 13 -8.11 -9.55 12.39
CA GLY A 13 -8.37 -8.16 12.07
C GLY A 13 -7.09 -7.30 12.12
N GLU A 14 -6.13 -7.61 12.98
CA GLU A 14 -4.79 -7.00 12.97
C GLU A 14 -4.04 -7.34 11.67
N GLU A 15 -3.95 -8.62 11.31
CA GLU A 15 -3.26 -9.07 10.09
C GLU A 15 -3.85 -8.45 8.82
N THR A 16 -5.18 -8.42 8.74
CA THR A 16 -5.90 -7.85 7.58
C THR A 16 -5.70 -6.33 7.47
N ILE A 17 -5.68 -5.57 8.58
CA ILE A 17 -5.43 -4.11 8.52
C ILE A 17 -3.98 -3.79 8.19
N TYR A 18 -3.00 -4.51 8.77
CA TYR A 18 -1.58 -4.33 8.43
C TYR A 18 -1.33 -4.62 6.96
N THR A 19 -1.92 -5.69 6.44
CA THR A 19 -1.79 -6.08 5.03
C THR A 19 -2.45 -5.06 4.10
N SER A 20 -3.68 -4.64 4.42
CA SER A 20 -4.40 -3.62 3.65
C SER A 20 -3.62 -2.29 3.57
N LYS A 21 -3.21 -1.72 4.73
CA LYS A 21 -2.41 -0.49 4.75
C LYS A 21 -1.07 -0.68 4.05
N GLY A 22 -0.45 -1.86 4.14
CA GLY A 22 0.77 -2.21 3.42
C GLY A 22 0.61 -2.07 1.90
N HIS A 23 -0.46 -2.63 1.32
CA HIS A 23 -0.73 -2.50 -0.11
C HIS A 23 -1.08 -1.05 -0.51
N PHE A 24 -1.86 -0.32 0.29
CA PHE A 24 -2.11 1.10 0.03
C PHE A 24 -0.82 1.92 0.02
N LYS A 25 0.06 1.71 1.01
CA LYS A 25 1.37 2.39 1.06
C LYS A 25 2.26 2.04 -0.12
N ALA A 26 2.25 0.80 -0.59
CA ALA A 26 2.97 0.41 -1.80
C ALA A 26 2.48 1.20 -3.04
N CYS A 27 1.16 1.38 -3.17
CA CYS A 27 0.56 2.19 -4.24
C CYS A 27 0.95 3.68 -4.12
N ASP A 28 0.89 4.25 -2.91
CA ASP A 28 1.24 5.64 -2.64
C ASP A 28 2.72 5.93 -2.93
N LEU A 29 3.62 5.05 -2.49
CA LEU A 29 5.05 5.20 -2.70
C LEU A 29 5.41 5.12 -4.18
N ARG A 30 4.73 4.24 -4.93
CA ARG A 30 4.88 4.20 -6.38
C ARG A 30 4.43 5.50 -7.04
N ARG A 31 3.31 6.07 -6.60
CA ARG A 31 2.82 7.36 -7.08
C ARG A 31 3.80 8.49 -6.76
N GLN A 32 4.32 8.53 -5.54
CA GLN A 32 5.31 9.51 -5.11
C GLN A 32 6.60 9.40 -5.91
N LEU A 33 7.13 8.19 -6.09
CA LEU A 33 8.32 7.93 -6.90
C LEU A 33 8.15 8.46 -8.32
N ILE A 34 7.06 8.11 -9.00
CA ILE A 34 6.76 8.62 -10.35
C ILE A 34 6.69 10.15 -10.36
N THR A 35 6.01 10.73 -9.37
CA THR A 35 5.86 12.20 -9.26
C THR A 35 7.21 12.88 -9.08
N TYR A 36 8.07 12.37 -8.19
CA TYR A 36 9.40 12.93 -7.97
C TYR A 36 10.29 12.77 -9.19
N THR A 37 10.25 11.63 -9.87
CA THR A 37 11.03 11.44 -11.10
C THR A 37 10.60 12.41 -12.20
N ILE A 38 9.29 12.65 -12.37
CA ILE A 38 8.79 13.68 -13.31
C ILE A 38 9.37 15.05 -12.95
N TRP A 39 9.26 15.46 -11.68
CA TRP A 39 9.79 16.74 -11.23
C TRP A 39 11.29 16.88 -11.45
N ILE A 40 12.07 15.83 -11.16
CA ILE A 40 13.52 15.82 -11.40
C ILE A 40 13.80 15.98 -12.90
N CYS A 41 13.16 15.19 -13.77
CA CYS A 41 13.32 15.31 -15.22
C CYS A 41 12.97 16.72 -15.72
N THR A 42 11.87 17.31 -15.22
CA THR A 42 11.48 18.68 -15.56
C THR A 42 12.52 19.70 -15.11
N LEU A 43 13.03 19.61 -13.89
CA LEU A 43 14.05 20.53 -13.37
C LEU A 43 15.36 20.42 -14.17
N LEU A 44 15.80 19.21 -14.49
CA LEU A 44 17.01 18.99 -15.29
C LEU A 44 16.87 19.61 -16.69
N ASN A 45 15.70 19.47 -17.32
CA ASN A 45 15.42 20.10 -18.62
C ASN A 45 15.36 21.63 -18.52
N ILE A 46 14.76 22.20 -17.46
CA ILE A 46 14.73 23.66 -17.24
C ILE A 46 16.15 24.20 -17.07
N ILE A 47 16.98 23.57 -16.25
CA ILE A 47 18.38 23.97 -16.03
C ILE A 47 19.15 23.91 -17.35
N GLY A 48 18.96 22.84 -18.12
CA GLY A 48 19.60 22.69 -19.44
C GLY A 48 19.19 23.77 -20.45
N ILE A 49 18.03 24.40 -20.30
CA ILE A 49 17.60 25.53 -21.14
C ILE A 49 18.23 26.86 -20.69
N ILE A 50 18.48 27.04 -19.39
CA ILE A 50 19.02 28.30 -18.84
C ILE A 50 20.46 28.57 -19.35
N GLY A 51 21.22 27.53 -19.72
CA GLY A 51 22.48 27.72 -20.44
C GLY A 51 23.65 28.14 -19.55
N ILE A 52 23.78 27.59 -18.34
CA ILE A 52 24.86 27.93 -17.39
C ILE A 52 26.22 27.39 -17.88
N ASN A 53 26.26 26.21 -18.50
CA ASN A 53 27.46 25.61 -19.09
C ASN A 53 27.08 24.67 -20.24
N GLU A 54 27.50 25.03 -21.45
CA GLU A 54 27.07 24.38 -22.69
C GLU A 54 27.22 22.85 -22.72
N THR A 55 28.29 22.31 -22.14
CA THR A 55 28.53 20.86 -22.11
C THR A 55 27.63 20.18 -21.08
N VAL A 56 27.51 20.76 -19.88
CA VAL A 56 26.70 20.20 -18.79
C VAL A 56 25.22 20.25 -19.15
N ASP A 57 24.76 21.35 -19.74
CA ASP A 57 23.36 21.59 -20.08
C ASP A 57 22.82 20.61 -21.13
N LYS A 58 23.66 20.25 -22.12
CA LYS A 58 23.34 19.23 -23.13
C LYS A 58 23.16 17.86 -22.48
N TRP A 59 24.02 17.48 -21.54
CA TRP A 59 23.89 16.22 -20.80
C TRP A 59 22.68 16.20 -19.87
N LEU A 60 22.43 17.29 -19.12
CA LEU A 60 21.26 17.40 -18.24
C LEU A 60 19.94 17.29 -19.03
N SER A 61 19.87 17.95 -20.19
CA SER A 61 18.71 17.87 -21.09
C SER A 61 18.53 16.47 -21.68
N ALA A 62 19.62 15.82 -22.11
CA ALA A 62 19.57 14.45 -22.62
C ALA A 62 19.09 13.47 -21.54
N VAL A 63 19.63 13.55 -20.32
CA VAL A 63 19.21 12.72 -19.18
C VAL A 63 17.75 12.99 -18.81
N GLY A 64 17.33 14.26 -18.78
CA GLY A 64 15.94 14.64 -18.51
C GLY A 64 14.97 14.06 -19.55
N LEU A 65 15.32 14.14 -20.83
CA LEU A 65 14.53 13.58 -21.93
C LEU A 65 14.45 12.06 -21.88
N PHE A 66 15.58 11.36 -21.79
CA PHE A 66 15.60 9.90 -21.72
C PHE A 66 14.90 9.38 -20.45
N GLY A 67 15.06 10.07 -19.31
CA GLY A 67 14.35 9.76 -18.08
C GLY A 67 12.83 9.89 -18.24
N THR A 68 12.37 10.92 -18.96
CA THR A 68 10.94 11.10 -19.25
C THR A 68 10.38 9.99 -20.13
N ILE A 69 11.11 9.61 -21.19
CA ILE A 69 10.72 8.51 -22.09
C ILE A 69 10.67 7.17 -21.33
N ALA A 70 11.70 6.87 -20.54
CA ALA A 70 11.76 5.66 -19.72
C ALA A 70 10.59 5.62 -18.72
N LEU A 71 10.25 6.75 -18.10
CA LEU A 71 9.14 6.85 -17.17
C LEU A 71 7.78 6.61 -17.85
N LEU A 72 7.59 7.10 -19.07
CA LEU A 72 6.37 6.86 -19.85
C LEU A 72 6.21 5.37 -20.16
N LEU A 73 7.25 4.72 -20.72
CA LEU A 73 7.25 3.30 -21.04
C LEU A 73 6.97 2.43 -19.80
N TRP A 74 7.65 2.76 -18.69
CA TRP A 74 7.50 2.05 -17.43
C TRP A 74 6.09 2.22 -16.83
N ASN A 75 5.53 3.43 -16.89
CA ASN A 75 4.20 3.71 -16.34
C ASN A 75 3.07 3.09 -17.18
N GLU A 76 3.24 3.04 -18.50
CA GLU A 76 2.27 2.45 -19.44
C GLU A 76 2.23 0.92 -19.37
N GLY A 77 3.39 0.26 -19.20
CA GLY A 77 3.49 -1.19 -19.05
C GLY A 77 3.15 -1.68 -17.63
N GLU A 78 4.15 -1.67 -16.74
CA GLU A 78 4.03 -2.29 -15.42
C GLU A 78 3.40 -1.38 -14.36
N GLY A 79 3.60 -0.06 -14.48
CA GLY A 79 3.21 0.91 -13.45
C GLY A 79 1.71 0.95 -13.18
N LYS A 80 0.88 0.89 -14.23
CA LYS A 80 -0.58 0.95 -14.13
C LYS A 80 -1.16 -0.32 -13.49
N ASN A 81 -0.72 -1.49 -13.94
CA ASN A 81 -1.17 -2.78 -13.41
C ASN A 81 -0.70 -2.99 -11.96
N TYR A 82 0.53 -2.60 -11.64
CA TYR A 82 1.05 -2.65 -10.26
C TYR A 82 0.14 -1.90 -9.28
N ARG A 83 -0.20 -0.65 -9.61
CA ARG A 83 -1.03 0.20 -8.74
C ARG A 83 -2.47 -0.32 -8.63
N ALA A 84 -3.06 -0.75 -9.74
CA ALA A 84 -4.40 -1.31 -9.75
C ALA A 84 -4.48 -2.58 -8.89
N ASN A 85 -3.55 -3.52 -9.06
CA ASN A 85 -3.51 -4.78 -8.32
C ASN A 85 -3.29 -4.56 -6.82
N HIS A 86 -2.35 -3.68 -6.44
CA HIS A 86 -2.16 -3.33 -5.03
C HIS A 86 -3.41 -2.69 -4.43
N LYS A 87 -4.06 -1.77 -5.15
CA LYS A 87 -5.28 -1.12 -4.66
C LYS A 87 -6.43 -2.11 -4.49
N GLU A 88 -6.67 -2.97 -5.48
CA GLU A 88 -7.74 -3.97 -5.43
C GLU A 88 -7.55 -4.93 -4.24
N ILE A 89 -6.34 -5.45 -4.05
CA ILE A 89 -6.03 -6.34 -2.93
C ILE A 89 -6.16 -5.59 -1.60
N ALA A 90 -5.71 -4.34 -1.52
CA ALA A 90 -5.86 -3.51 -0.32
C ALA A 90 -7.34 -3.34 0.08
N GLU A 91 -8.22 -3.10 -0.89
CA GLU A 91 -9.66 -2.95 -0.68
C GLU A 91 -10.30 -4.26 -0.22
N LYS A 92 -9.89 -5.42 -0.78
CA LYS A 92 -10.35 -6.74 -0.32
C LYS A 92 -9.97 -7.02 1.14
N TYR A 93 -8.72 -6.76 1.52
CA TYR A 93 -8.29 -6.90 2.92
C TYR A 93 -8.98 -5.90 3.85
N LEU A 94 -9.22 -4.67 3.40
CA LEU A 94 -9.95 -3.67 4.19
C LEU A 94 -11.41 -4.08 4.42
N ALA A 95 -12.07 -4.64 3.40
CA ALA A 95 -13.43 -5.16 3.52
C ALA A 95 -13.48 -6.31 4.53
N LEU A 96 -12.52 -7.25 4.48
CA LEU A 96 -12.42 -8.33 5.46
C LEU A 96 -12.14 -7.80 6.87
N HIS A 97 -11.27 -6.80 7.02
CA HIS A 97 -11.02 -6.17 8.31
C HIS A 97 -12.30 -5.58 8.91
N LYS A 98 -13.10 -4.87 8.10
CA LYS A 98 -14.39 -4.30 8.53
C LYS A 98 -15.38 -5.40 8.93
N GLU A 99 -15.46 -6.48 8.14
CA GLU A 99 -16.30 -7.64 8.46
C GLU A 99 -15.86 -8.27 9.80
N ILE A 100 -14.57 -8.58 9.97
CA ILE A 100 -14.00 -9.12 11.23
C ILE A 100 -14.34 -8.23 12.42
N ARG A 101 -14.23 -6.91 12.23
CA ARG A 101 -14.53 -5.93 13.26
C ARG A 101 -15.98 -5.98 13.70
N GLU A 102 -16.93 -6.10 12.77
CA GLU A 102 -18.35 -6.26 13.11
C GLU A 102 -18.55 -7.48 14.02
N TYR A 103 -17.96 -8.62 13.65
CA TYR A 103 -18.04 -9.86 14.44
C TYR A 103 -17.32 -9.80 15.80
N TYR A 104 -16.26 -9.01 15.93
CA TYR A 104 -15.53 -8.82 17.18
C TYR A 104 -16.38 -8.08 18.24
N PHE A 105 -17.16 -7.10 17.81
CA PHE A 105 -18.00 -6.29 18.70
C PHE A 105 -19.39 -6.88 18.96
N LEU A 106 -19.82 -7.90 18.20
CA LEU A 106 -21.05 -8.64 18.49
C LEU A 106 -20.89 -9.54 19.73
N GLU A 107 -21.92 -9.60 20.57
CA GLU A 107 -21.92 -10.42 21.79
C GLU A 107 -22.13 -11.92 21.52
N ASN A 108 -22.82 -12.27 20.42
CA ASN A 108 -23.25 -13.65 20.11
C ASN A 108 -22.80 -14.09 18.70
N THR A 109 -21.50 -14.07 18.43
CA THR A 109 -20.95 -14.62 17.17
C THR A 109 -20.82 -16.15 17.27
N THR A 110 -21.36 -16.87 16.30
CA THR A 110 -21.28 -18.34 16.27
C THR A 110 -19.92 -18.83 15.78
N THR A 111 -19.50 -20.01 16.23
CA THR A 111 -18.26 -20.64 15.77
C THR A 111 -18.28 -20.90 14.24
N GLU A 112 -19.44 -21.18 13.63
CA GLU A 112 -19.57 -21.30 12.17
C GLU A 112 -19.22 -20.00 11.44
N GLU A 113 -19.67 -18.84 11.94
CA GLU A 113 -19.40 -17.54 11.35
C GLU A 113 -17.91 -17.19 11.42
N ILE A 114 -17.28 -17.44 12.57
CA ILE A 114 -15.82 -17.23 12.75
C ILE A 114 -15.03 -18.10 11.78
N LYS A 115 -15.43 -19.37 11.62
CA LYS A 115 -14.78 -20.29 10.67
C LYS A 115 -14.94 -19.81 9.23
N LYS A 116 -16.12 -19.26 8.88
CA LYS A 116 -16.38 -18.71 7.54
C LYS A 116 -15.46 -17.52 7.24
N ILE A 117 -15.30 -16.60 8.18
CA ILE A 117 -14.40 -15.44 8.03
C ILE A 117 -12.94 -15.88 7.96
N SER A 118 -12.52 -16.78 8.85
CA SER A 118 -11.16 -17.33 8.82
C SER A 118 -10.85 -17.96 7.46
N ASN A 119 -11.78 -18.72 6.89
CA ASN A 119 -11.63 -19.29 5.55
C ASN A 119 -11.53 -18.22 4.45
N LYS A 120 -12.26 -17.09 4.57
CA LYS A 120 -12.13 -15.97 3.63
C LYS A 120 -10.76 -15.31 3.70
N VAL A 121 -10.20 -15.14 4.91
CA VAL A 121 -8.83 -14.61 5.07
C VAL A 121 -7.82 -15.56 4.44
N ILE A 122 -7.91 -16.86 4.75
CA ILE A 122 -7.02 -17.88 4.19
C ILE A 122 -7.12 -17.96 2.66
N SER A 123 -8.32 -17.84 2.10
CA SER A 123 -8.49 -17.88 0.64
C SER A 123 -7.91 -16.64 -0.03
N LEU A 124 -8.07 -15.46 0.57
CA LEU A 124 -7.42 -14.24 0.09
C LEU A 124 -5.89 -14.33 0.24
N ASP A 125 -5.40 -14.93 1.32
CA ASP A 125 -3.96 -15.08 1.53
C ASP A 125 -3.28 -15.97 0.49
N LYS A 126 -3.98 -17.00 0.02
CA LYS A 126 -3.55 -17.92 -1.04
C LYS A 126 -3.75 -17.38 -2.44
N SER A 127 -4.52 -16.29 -2.61
CA SER A 127 -4.72 -15.68 -3.93
C SER A 127 -3.42 -15.06 -4.44
N GLU A 128 -3.30 -14.98 -5.76
CA GLU A 128 -2.18 -14.28 -6.39
C GLU A 128 -2.26 -12.79 -6.03
N LYS A 129 -1.21 -12.28 -5.39
CA LYS A 129 -1.15 -10.90 -4.90
C LYS A 129 0.24 -10.32 -5.11
N PRO A 130 0.33 -9.03 -5.42
CA PRO A 130 1.63 -8.40 -5.61
C PRO A 130 2.35 -8.28 -4.27
N GLU A 131 3.68 -8.46 -4.28
CA GLU A 131 4.46 -8.43 -3.06
C GLU A 131 4.48 -7.00 -2.46
N ILE A 132 4.16 -6.88 -1.17
CA ILE A 132 4.31 -5.62 -0.44
C ILE A 132 5.80 -5.41 -0.12
N PRO A 133 6.44 -4.34 -0.62
CA PRO A 133 7.83 -4.04 -0.32
C PRO A 133 8.07 -3.82 1.19
N SER A 134 9.22 -4.24 1.70
CA SER A 134 9.56 -4.17 3.13
C SER A 134 9.45 -2.76 3.73
N TYR A 135 9.79 -1.73 2.97
CA TYR A 135 9.65 -0.34 3.41
C TYR A 135 8.18 0.10 3.52
N ALA A 136 7.32 -0.37 2.62
CA ALA A 136 5.88 -0.09 2.67
C ALA A 136 5.25 -0.76 3.90
N ARG A 137 5.71 -1.99 4.25
CA ARG A 137 5.31 -2.65 5.51
C ARG A 137 5.72 -1.85 6.74
N LYS A 138 6.96 -1.34 6.79
CA LYS A 138 7.43 -0.51 7.91
C LYS A 138 6.63 0.79 8.05
N LEU A 139 6.32 1.45 6.95
CA LEU A 139 5.51 2.68 6.96
C LEU A 139 4.07 2.42 7.34
N ALA A 140 3.47 1.33 6.85
CA ALA A 140 2.14 0.90 7.26
C ALA A 140 2.11 0.59 8.77
N LYS A 141 3.11 -0.15 9.26
CA LYS A 141 3.25 -0.45 10.69
C LYS A 141 3.34 0.82 11.53
N SER A 142 4.26 1.72 11.17
CA SER A 142 4.40 3.02 11.84
C SER A 142 3.08 3.79 11.86
N ALA A 143 2.38 3.88 10.72
CA ALA A 143 1.10 4.60 10.64
C ALA A 143 -0.04 3.97 11.46
N ILE A 144 -0.01 2.65 11.70
CA ILE A 144 -1.00 1.96 12.55
C ILE A 144 -0.66 2.20 14.03
N GLU A 145 0.62 2.12 14.39
CA GLU A 145 1.09 2.26 15.77
C GLU A 145 1.14 3.72 16.23
N SER A 146 1.35 4.69 15.32
CA SER A 146 1.54 6.10 15.63
C SER A 146 0.21 6.85 15.82
N LYS A 147 -0.59 6.51 16.84
CA LYS A 147 -1.80 7.26 17.30
C LYS A 147 -2.64 7.90 16.17
N ASP A 148 -2.78 7.25 15.02
CA ASP A 148 -3.60 7.75 13.93
C ASP A 148 -5.06 7.42 14.28
N PRO A 149 -5.98 8.40 14.36
CA PRO A 149 -7.38 8.17 14.71
C PRO A 149 -8.11 7.22 13.75
N GLU A 150 -7.53 6.90 12.59
CA GLU A 150 -8.11 5.96 11.61
C GLU A 150 -7.93 4.48 11.97
N THR A 151 -7.07 4.13 12.93
CA THR A 151 -6.91 2.77 13.43
C THR A 151 -7.51 2.66 14.81
N ASP A 152 -8.72 2.10 14.86
CA ASP A 152 -9.54 1.96 16.06
C ASP A 152 -8.79 1.26 17.21
N ASN A 153 -9.28 1.52 18.42
CA ASN A 153 -8.72 1.26 19.76
C ASN A 153 -8.33 -0.19 20.11
N TRP A 154 -8.23 -1.12 19.16
CA TRP A 154 -7.81 -2.51 19.39
C TRP A 154 -6.41 -2.61 20.02
N PHE A 155 -5.53 -1.66 19.70
CA PHE A 155 -4.16 -1.59 20.20
C PHE A 155 -4.02 -0.85 21.55
N LYS A 156 -5.14 -0.40 22.15
CA LYS A 156 -5.16 0.38 23.39
C LYS A 156 -5.90 -0.29 24.56
N SER A 157 -6.50 -1.46 24.37
CA SER A 157 -7.15 -2.22 25.46
C SER A 157 -6.16 -3.08 26.22
#